data_AF-A0A0B8NQ14-F1
#
_entry.id   AF-A0A0B8NQ14-F1
#
_cell.length_a   1.000
_cell.length_b   1.000
_cell.length_c   1.000
_cell.angle_alpha   90.00
_cell.angle_beta   90.00
_cell.angle_gamma   90.00
#
_symmetry.space_group_name_H-M   'P 1'
#
loop_
_entity.id
_entity.type
_entity.pdbx_description
1 polymer ?
#
loop_
_entity_poly.entity_id
_entity_poly.type
_entity_poly.pdbx_seq_one_letter_code
_entity_poly.pdbx_strand_id
1 'polypeptide(L)'
;MKKVIALSALAIAASAPAFASSYVTGNVQFHDDGRIHGSKATSTLEAGHTFENSLGGLTLYTEFDGIQLGEIVTENGGAGNTTPAITLGGEQAFNITDHLWVAAGYQHLISAGESIQYRPLVKIGYNFDNGLSISNRTRAHIDATDADADTDYRMDNRIAYSFSDMDLALSYNNVI
;
A
#
# COMPACT_ATOMS: atom_id res chain seq x y z
N MET A 1 3.00 -18.94 19.17
CA MET A 1 2.90 -18.55 17.75
C MET A 1 2.38 -17.11 17.69
N LYS A 2 3.27 -16.13 17.55
CA LYS A 2 2.85 -14.74 17.36
C LYS A 2 2.56 -14.58 15.87
N LYS A 3 1.29 -14.44 15.52
CA LYS A 3 0.86 -14.17 14.15
C LYS A 3 1.22 -12.72 13.86
N VAL A 4 2.21 -12.49 13.00
CA VAL A 4 2.42 -11.17 12.41
C VAL A 4 1.25 -10.98 11.45
N ILE A 5 0.20 -10.31 11.90
CA ILE A 5 -0.96 -10.01 11.07
C ILE A 5 -0.48 -8.99 10.05
N ALA A 6 -0.35 -9.43 8.80
CA ALA A 6 -0.02 -8.58 7.67
C ALA A 6 -0.98 -7.39 7.65
N LEU A 7 -0.45 -6.20 7.96
CA LEU A 7 -1.19 -4.95 7.89
C LEU A 7 -1.55 -4.71 6.42
N SER A 8 -2.83 -4.92 6.10
CA SER A 8 -3.41 -4.67 4.79
C SER A 8 -3.67 -3.16 4.65
N ALA A 9 -2.61 -2.35 4.62
CA ALA A 9 -2.70 -1.00 4.08
C ALA A 9 -2.97 -1.14 2.58
N LEU A 10 -4.22 -0.90 2.22
CA LEU A 10 -4.61 -0.59 0.86
C LEU A 10 -4.47 0.93 0.73
N ALA A 11 -3.25 1.42 0.48
CA ALA A 11 -3.08 2.76 -0.03
C ALA A 11 -3.87 2.85 -1.34
N ILE A 12 -5.00 3.55 -1.29
CA ILE A 12 -5.75 3.94 -2.46
C ILE A 12 -4.87 4.99 -3.13
N ALA A 13 -3.92 4.53 -3.95
CA ALA A 13 -3.46 5.29 -5.09
C ALA A 13 -4.70 5.40 -6.01
N ALA A 14 -5.60 6.31 -5.61
CA ALA A 14 -6.66 6.80 -6.45
C ALA A 14 -5.96 7.29 -7.69
N SER A 15 -6.48 6.86 -8.82
CA SER A 15 -6.16 7.34 -10.15
C SER A 15 -6.29 8.87 -10.18
N ALA A 16 -5.27 9.58 -9.72
CA ALA A 16 -5.12 10.97 -10.02
C ALA A 16 -4.70 11.04 -11.50
N PRO A 17 -5.25 11.99 -12.27
CA PRO A 17 -4.84 12.20 -13.64
C PRO A 17 -3.33 12.43 -13.67
N ALA A 18 -2.70 12.15 -14.82
CA ALA A 18 -1.27 12.25 -15.11
C ALA A 18 -0.64 13.66 -14.95
N PHE A 19 -1.10 14.47 -13.99
CA PHE A 19 -0.75 15.88 -13.77
C PHE A 19 -0.48 16.28 -12.31
N ALA A 20 -0.59 15.36 -11.34
CA ALA A 20 -0.05 15.59 -10.00
C ALA A 20 1.19 14.70 -9.81
N SER A 21 2.38 15.28 -10.07
CA SER A 21 3.64 14.60 -9.80
C SER A 21 3.80 14.29 -8.32
N SER A 22 3.19 15.05 -7.41
CA SER A 22 3.12 14.74 -5.97
C SER A 22 1.71 14.39 -5.53
N TYR A 23 1.60 13.53 -4.52
CA TYR A 23 0.35 13.28 -3.82
C TYR A 23 0.55 13.20 -2.31
N VAL A 24 -0.53 13.47 -1.58
CA VAL A 24 -0.72 13.12 -0.18
C VAL A 24 -2.09 12.48 -0.06
N THR A 25 -2.15 11.26 0.44
CA THR A 25 -3.40 10.54 0.68
C THR A 25 -3.50 10.12 2.13
N GLY A 26 -4.72 9.88 2.59
CA GLY A 26 -4.96 9.37 3.92
C GLY A 26 -6.34 8.75 4.04
N ASN A 27 -6.49 7.80 4.95
CA ASN A 27 -7.78 7.23 5.28
C ASN A 27 -7.88 6.95 6.78
N VAL A 28 -9.13 6.87 7.26
CA VAL A 28 -9.46 6.38 8.59
C VAL A 28 -10.26 5.11 8.41
N GLN A 29 -9.82 4.04 9.08
CA GLN A 29 -10.48 2.75 9.10
C GLN A 29 -11.10 2.54 10.48
N PHE A 30 -12.35 2.10 10.49
CA PHE A 30 -13.07 1.71 11.69
C PHE A 30 -13.17 0.20 11.77
N HIS A 31 -12.93 -0.34 12.96
CA HIS A 31 -12.88 -1.77 13.23
C HIS A 31 -13.95 -2.14 14.26
N ASP A 32 -14.63 -3.27 14.04
CA ASP A 32 -15.61 -3.80 14.99
C ASP A 32 -14.93 -4.21 16.32
N ASP A 33 -13.68 -4.69 16.23
CA ASP A 33 -12.87 -5.12 17.37
C ASP A 33 -11.53 -4.38 17.45
N GLY A 34 -11.42 -3.47 18.42
CA GLY A 34 -10.20 -2.68 18.64
C GLY A 34 -9.05 -3.47 19.26
N ARG A 35 -9.24 -4.74 19.67
CA ARG A 35 -8.15 -5.53 20.28
C ARG A 35 -7.06 -5.89 19.30
N ILE A 36 -7.39 -6.10 18.02
CA ILE A 36 -6.43 -6.55 16.99
C ILE A 36 -5.46 -5.42 16.62
N HIS A 37 -5.99 -4.22 16.41
CA HIS A 37 -5.21 -3.04 16.01
C HIS A 37 -4.85 -2.13 17.19
N GLY A 38 -5.23 -2.53 18.42
CA GLY A 38 -5.10 -1.75 19.65
C GLY A 38 -5.95 -0.47 19.71
N SER A 39 -6.73 -0.18 18.66
CA SER A 39 -7.82 0.80 18.65
C SER A 39 -8.93 0.37 17.68
N LYS A 40 -10.16 0.82 17.93
CA LYS A 40 -11.29 0.70 16.99
C LYS A 40 -11.21 1.65 15.80
N ALA A 41 -10.28 2.59 15.81
CA ALA A 41 -10.02 3.48 14.70
C ALA A 41 -8.52 3.54 14.42
N THR A 42 -8.13 3.31 13.18
CA THR A 42 -6.75 3.50 12.72
C THR A 42 -6.70 4.44 11.53
N SER A 43 -5.56 5.07 11.33
CA SER A 43 -5.31 5.92 10.17
C SER A 43 -4.06 5.47 9.43
N THR A 44 -4.08 5.67 8.13
CA THR A 44 -2.94 5.54 7.23
C THR A 44 -2.75 6.88 6.52
N LEU A 45 -1.50 7.34 6.41
CA LEU A 45 -1.11 8.52 5.65
C LEU A 45 0.00 8.15 4.67
N GLU A 46 -0.13 8.55 3.41
CA GLU A 46 0.89 8.30 2.39
C GLU A 46 1.23 9.61 1.67
N ALA A 47 2.50 9.80 1.37
CA ALA A 47 2.95 10.88 0.50
C ALA A 47 3.95 10.32 -0.51
N GLY A 48 3.85 10.79 -1.75
CA GLY A 48 4.76 10.35 -2.80
C GLY A 48 4.93 11.36 -3.91
N HIS A 49 5.97 11.15 -4.71
CA HIS A 49 6.27 11.92 -5.90
C HIS A 49 6.72 11.04 -7.06
N THR A 50 6.18 11.28 -8.25
CA THR A 50 6.55 10.63 -9.51
C THR A 50 7.38 11.57 -10.36
N PHE A 51 8.61 11.17 -10.63
CA PHE A 51 9.53 11.80 -11.57
C PHE A 51 9.38 11.13 -12.94
N GLU A 52 9.03 11.91 -13.96
CA GLU A 52 9.04 11.43 -15.34
C GLU A 52 10.47 11.34 -15.87
N ASN A 53 10.80 10.22 -16.51
CA ASN A 53 12.09 9.99 -17.15
C ASN A 53 11.91 9.26 -18.49
N SER A 54 13.00 9.05 -19.22
CA SER A 54 12.95 8.45 -20.56
C SER A 54 12.44 7.00 -20.60
N LEU A 55 12.33 6.34 -19.44
CA LEU A 55 11.85 4.98 -19.30
C LEU A 55 10.41 4.90 -18.76
N GLY A 56 9.84 6.02 -18.31
CA GLY A 56 8.51 6.12 -17.69
C GLY A 56 8.56 6.89 -16.38
N GLY A 57 7.68 6.55 -15.43
CA GLY A 57 7.56 7.25 -14.15
C GLY A 57 8.29 6.54 -13.00
N LEU A 58 9.18 7.25 -12.30
CA LEU A 58 9.77 6.82 -11.03
C LEU A 58 9.00 7.44 -9.86
N THR A 59 8.23 6.64 -9.13
CA THR A 59 7.57 7.07 -7.90
C THR A 59 8.47 6.81 -6.70
N LEU A 60 8.70 7.80 -5.85
CA LEU A 60 9.26 7.66 -4.50
C LEU A 60 8.19 8.01 -3.48
N TYR A 61 8.07 7.25 -2.41
CA TYR A 61 6.98 7.45 -1.43
C TYR A 61 7.33 6.99 -0.02
N THR A 62 6.56 7.53 0.92
CA THR A 62 6.51 7.13 2.32
C THR A 62 5.06 6.91 2.74
N GLU A 63 4.83 5.86 3.54
CA GLU A 63 3.53 5.55 4.14
C GLU A 63 3.71 5.40 5.64
N PHE A 64 2.81 5.98 6.43
CA PHE A 64 2.66 5.77 7.87
C PHE A 64 1.37 4.99 8.07
N ASP A 65 1.50 3.75 8.54
CA ASP A 65 0.38 2.82 8.69
C ASP A 65 0.16 2.40 10.14
N GLY A 66 -1.09 2.09 10.47
CA GLY A 66 -1.47 1.64 11.82
C GLY A 66 -1.45 2.75 12.88
N ILE A 67 -1.66 4.02 12.49
CA ILE A 67 -1.77 5.13 13.45
C ILE A 67 -3.05 4.93 14.26
N GLN A 68 -2.93 4.60 15.54
CA GLN A 68 -4.08 4.41 16.42
C GLN A 68 -4.75 5.75 16.72
N LEU A 69 -6.06 5.83 16.49
CA LEU A 69 -6.88 7.00 16.79
C LEU A 69 -7.87 6.68 17.91
N GLY A 70 -8.10 7.59 18.84
CA GLY A 70 -9.07 7.40 19.92
C GLY A 70 -8.56 6.51 21.06
N GLU A 71 -9.46 5.73 21.67
CA GLU A 71 -9.16 4.92 22.86
C GLU A 71 -8.25 3.72 22.53
N ILE A 72 -7.19 3.57 23.32
CA ILE A 72 -6.26 2.44 23.21
C ILE A 72 -6.79 1.25 24.02
N VAL A 73 -6.97 0.12 23.35
CA VAL A 73 -7.48 -1.12 23.95
C VAL A 73 -6.31 -1.95 24.50
N THR A 74 -6.15 -1.94 25.82
CA THR A 74 -5.08 -2.68 26.54
C THR A 74 -5.60 -3.90 27.30
N GLU A 75 -6.90 -3.96 27.62
CA GLU A 75 -7.50 -5.04 28.39
C GLU A 75 -7.91 -6.24 27.51
N ASN A 76 -8.10 -7.41 28.13
CA ASN A 76 -8.61 -8.63 27.49
C ASN A 76 -7.84 -9.08 26.22
N GLY A 77 -6.52 -8.96 26.24
CA GLY A 77 -5.65 -9.37 25.14
C GLY A 77 -5.57 -8.35 23.99
N GLY A 78 -5.96 -7.09 24.23
CA GLY A 78 -5.74 -6.00 23.28
C GLY A 78 -4.26 -5.79 22.97
N ALA A 79 -3.97 -5.41 21.73
CA ALA A 79 -2.61 -5.14 21.26
C ALA A 79 -1.94 -3.96 22.02
N GLY A 80 -2.73 -3.15 22.73
CA GLY A 80 -2.24 -1.98 23.46
C GLY A 80 -1.72 -0.90 22.51
N ASN A 81 -0.82 -0.05 22.99
CA ASN A 81 -0.20 0.96 22.16
C ASN A 81 0.76 0.30 21.16
N THR A 82 0.52 0.51 19.87
CA THR A 82 1.34 -0.01 18.78
C THR A 82 2.10 1.11 18.09
N THR A 83 3.39 0.92 17.84
CA THR A 83 4.18 1.85 17.04
C THR A 83 3.72 1.78 15.57
N PRO A 84 3.37 2.92 14.95
CA PRO A 84 3.05 2.95 13.52
C PRO A 84 4.19 2.37 12.70
N ALA A 85 3.84 1.60 11.67
CA ALA A 85 4.81 1.10 10.71
C ALA A 85 5.03 2.16 9.63
N ILE A 86 6.27 2.31 9.18
CA ILE A 86 6.65 3.28 8.16
C ILE A 86 7.16 2.50 6.94
N THR A 87 6.47 2.62 5.81
CA THR A 87 6.97 2.12 4.54
C THR A 87 7.76 3.23 3.86
N LEU A 88 9.00 2.96 3.47
CA LEU A 88 9.78 3.81 2.55
C LEU A 88 10.01 3.03 1.27
N GLY A 89 9.63 3.57 0.11
CA GLY A 89 9.66 2.81 -1.12
C GLY A 89 9.87 3.63 -2.38
N GLY A 90 10.19 2.90 -3.44
CA GLY A 90 10.28 3.44 -4.79
C GLY A 90 9.88 2.41 -5.84
N GLU A 91 9.25 2.87 -6.90
CA GLU A 91 8.76 2.06 -8.00
C GLU A 91 9.01 2.75 -9.34
N GLN A 92 9.57 2.03 -10.31
CA GLN A 92 9.70 2.49 -11.69
C GLN A 92 8.64 1.80 -12.54
N ALA A 93 7.77 2.60 -13.17
CA ALA A 93 6.81 2.15 -14.15
C ALA A 93 7.35 2.30 -15.58
N PHE A 94 6.95 1.39 -16.45
CA PHE A 94 7.29 1.34 -17.87
C PHE A 94 6.00 1.09 -18.66
N ASN A 95 5.73 1.97 -19.63
CA ASN A 95 4.64 1.75 -20.59
C ASN A 95 5.17 0.87 -21.73
N ILE A 96 4.60 -0.32 -21.88
CA ILE A 96 4.94 -1.26 -22.95
C ILE A 96 4.15 -0.89 -24.22
N THR A 97 2.89 -0.48 -24.02
CA THR A 97 2.02 0.12 -25.04
C THR A 97 1.25 1.29 -24.42
N ASP A 98 0.34 1.90 -25.17
CA ASP A 98 -0.57 2.93 -24.64
C ASP A 98 -1.53 2.42 -23.55
N HIS A 99 -1.73 1.09 -23.47
CA HIS A 99 -2.66 0.45 -22.56
C HIS A 99 -1.98 -0.45 -21.52
N LEU A 100 -0.90 -1.14 -21.91
CA LEU A 100 -0.19 -2.09 -21.08
C LEU A 100 1.01 -1.44 -20.40
N TRP A 101 1.09 -1.56 -19.09
CA TRP A 101 2.20 -1.08 -18.28
C TRP A 101 2.70 -2.15 -17.31
N VAL A 102 3.97 -2.05 -16.96
CA VAL A 102 4.62 -2.86 -15.93
C VAL A 102 5.36 -1.95 -14.96
N ALA A 103 5.53 -2.37 -13.72
CA ALA A 103 6.40 -1.66 -12.79
C ALA A 103 7.20 -2.64 -11.94
N ALA A 104 8.38 -2.20 -11.52
CA ALA A 104 9.20 -2.91 -10.54
C ALA A 104 9.58 -1.92 -9.44
N GLY A 105 9.64 -2.41 -8.21
CA GLY A 105 9.99 -1.57 -7.09
C GLY A 105 10.40 -2.33 -5.85
N TYR A 106 10.64 -1.55 -4.82
CA TYR A 106 11.17 -2.02 -3.57
C TYR A 106 10.70 -1.13 -2.43
N GLN A 107 10.42 -1.75 -1.29
CA GLN A 107 10.06 -1.03 -0.07
C GLN A 107 10.81 -1.60 1.15
N HIS A 108 11.16 -0.72 2.07
CA HIS A 108 11.49 -1.04 3.45
C HIS A 108 10.24 -0.84 4.31
N LEU A 109 9.89 -1.83 5.15
CA LEU A 109 8.99 -1.60 6.27
C LEU A 109 9.83 -1.42 7.53
N ILE A 110 9.64 -0.28 8.19
CA ILE A 110 10.35 0.12 9.40
C ILE A 110 9.34 0.24 10.54
N SER A 111 9.68 -0.22 11.73
CA SER A 111 8.91 0.05 12.94
C SER A 111 9.86 0.25 14.12
N ALA A 112 9.57 1.23 14.98
CA ALA A 112 10.40 1.58 16.13
C ALA A 112 11.90 1.84 15.80
N GLY A 113 12.19 2.32 14.58
CA GLY A 113 13.56 2.59 14.10
C GLY A 113 14.27 1.39 13.48
N GLU A 114 13.68 0.20 13.53
CA GLU A 114 14.26 -1.03 12.98
C GLU A 114 13.59 -1.43 11.66
N SER A 115 14.37 -1.98 10.72
CA SER A 115 13.79 -2.61 9.54
C SER A 115 13.18 -3.95 9.93
N ILE A 116 11.90 -4.14 9.65
CA ILE A 116 11.19 -5.38 9.96
C ILE A 116 10.89 -6.20 8.71
N GLN A 117 10.80 -5.57 7.52
CA GLN A 117 10.67 -6.32 6.27
C GLN A 117 11.35 -5.61 5.09
N TYR A 118 11.86 -6.42 4.17
CA TYR A 118 12.24 -6.01 2.82
C TYR A 118 11.20 -6.49 1.82
N ARG A 119 10.74 -5.59 0.94
CA ARG A 119 9.57 -5.84 0.11
C ARG A 119 9.80 -5.51 -1.37
N PRO A 120 10.56 -6.34 -2.11
CA PRO A 120 10.61 -6.23 -3.56
C PRO A 120 9.23 -6.56 -4.15
N LEU A 121 8.85 -5.84 -5.20
CA LEU A 121 7.56 -6.01 -5.84
C LEU A 121 7.62 -5.79 -7.34
N VAL A 122 6.68 -6.43 -8.02
CA VAL A 122 6.40 -6.21 -9.44
C VAL A 122 4.91 -5.94 -9.63
N LYS A 123 4.59 -5.13 -10.63
CA LYS A 123 3.23 -4.81 -11.02
C LYS A 123 3.06 -4.98 -12.52
N ILE A 124 1.84 -5.34 -12.91
CA ILE A 124 1.38 -5.33 -14.29
C ILE A 124 -0.04 -4.76 -14.30
N GLY A 125 -0.36 -3.96 -15.30
CA GLY A 125 -1.73 -3.49 -15.49
C GLY A 125 -2.06 -3.13 -16.91
N TYR A 126 -3.36 -3.05 -17.16
CA TYR A 126 -3.93 -2.72 -18.45
C TYR A 126 -5.06 -1.72 -18.27
N ASN A 127 -4.99 -0.62 -19.01
CA ASN A 127 -6.02 0.42 -19.05
C ASN A 127 -6.83 0.26 -20.33
N PHE A 128 -8.15 0.14 -20.22
CA PHE A 128 -9.05 0.09 -21.37
C PHE A 128 -9.52 1.50 -21.74
N ASP A 129 -9.86 1.73 -23.01
CA ASP A 129 -10.32 3.03 -23.50
C ASP A 129 -11.63 3.52 -22.88
N ASN A 130 -12.41 2.61 -22.29
CA ASN A 130 -13.72 2.91 -21.70
C ASN A 130 -13.66 3.29 -20.21
N GLY A 131 -12.46 3.52 -19.67
CA GLY A 131 -12.25 3.88 -18.24
C GLY A 131 -12.11 2.68 -17.30
N LEU A 132 -12.26 1.45 -17.78
CA LEU A 132 -11.93 0.24 -17.02
C LEU A 132 -10.41 0.08 -16.93
N SER A 133 -9.92 -0.43 -15.80
CA SER A 133 -8.52 -0.86 -15.66
C SER A 133 -8.43 -2.11 -14.78
N ILE A 134 -7.43 -2.94 -15.07
CA ILE A 134 -7.07 -4.11 -14.27
C ILE A 134 -5.58 -4.06 -13.93
N SER A 135 -5.21 -4.51 -12.74
CA SER A 135 -3.80 -4.68 -12.39
C SER A 135 -3.59 -5.77 -11.34
N ASN A 136 -2.35 -6.26 -11.30
CA ASN A 136 -1.86 -7.13 -10.25
C ASN A 136 -0.54 -6.55 -9.72
N ARG A 137 -0.36 -6.62 -8.40
CA ARG A 137 0.93 -6.50 -7.73
C ARG A 137 1.28 -7.83 -7.09
N THR A 138 2.48 -8.32 -7.33
CA THR A 138 3.09 -9.38 -6.53
C THR A 138 4.22 -8.78 -5.70
N ARG A 139 4.24 -9.05 -4.40
CA ARG A 139 5.22 -8.50 -3.47
C ARG A 139 5.69 -9.58 -2.51
N ALA A 140 7.00 -9.79 -2.42
CA ALA A 140 7.58 -10.64 -1.40
C ALA A 140 7.71 -9.85 -0.10
N HIS A 141 7.40 -10.45 1.05
CA HIS A 141 7.60 -9.91 2.39
C HIS A 141 8.71 -10.74 3.04
N ILE A 142 9.94 -10.27 2.86
CA ILE A 142 11.12 -10.94 3.40
C ILE A 142 11.34 -10.38 4.80
N ASP A 143 11.36 -11.23 5.82
CA ASP A 143 11.67 -10.81 7.20
C ASP A 143 13.09 -10.20 7.25
N ALA A 144 13.21 -9.02 7.86
CA ALA A 144 14.49 -8.32 8.02
C ALA A 144 15.08 -8.47 9.44
N THR A 145 14.41 -9.23 10.31
CA THR A 145 14.82 -9.52 11.68
C THR A 145 15.60 -10.83 11.75
N ASP A 146 16.35 -11.03 12.85
CA ASP A 146 17.13 -12.26 13.09
C ASP A 146 16.25 -13.50 13.40
N ALA A 147 14.92 -13.34 13.42
CA ALA A 147 13.98 -14.39 13.75
C ALA A 147 13.52 -15.11 12.47
N ASP A 148 14.23 -16.19 12.11
CA ASP A 148 13.83 -17.19 11.11
C ASP A 148 13.34 -16.57 9.79
N ALA A 149 14.25 -16.38 8.83
CA ALA A 149 14.07 -15.65 7.57
C ALA A 149 12.99 -16.25 6.64
N ASP A 150 11.73 -16.12 7.02
CA ASP A 150 10.58 -16.53 6.24
C ASP A 150 10.28 -15.47 5.17
N THR A 151 9.77 -15.93 4.03
CA THR A 151 9.37 -15.07 2.94
C THR A 151 7.94 -15.40 2.55
N ASP A 152 7.05 -14.47 2.90
CA ASP A 152 5.66 -14.52 2.46
C ASP A 152 5.50 -13.83 1.09
N TYR A 153 4.53 -14.28 0.30
CA TYR A 153 4.19 -13.63 -0.96
C TYR A 153 2.76 -13.11 -0.88
N ARG A 154 2.59 -11.82 -1.15
CA ARG A 154 1.29 -11.15 -1.22
C ARG A 154 0.96 -10.77 -2.65
N MET A 155 -0.27 -11.06 -3.05
CA MET A 155 -0.83 -10.68 -4.34
C MET A 155 -1.98 -9.70 -4.15
N ASP A 156 -1.88 -8.52 -4.76
CA ASP A 156 -2.95 -7.53 -4.76
C ASP A 156 -3.50 -7.40 -6.19
N ASN A 157 -4.74 -7.87 -6.40
CA ASN A 157 -5.46 -7.74 -7.66
C ASN A 157 -6.42 -6.57 -7.58
N ARG A 158 -6.43 -5.70 -8.59
CA ARG A 158 -7.32 -4.53 -8.65
C ARG A 158 -8.10 -4.52 -9.95
N ILE A 159 -9.39 -4.23 -9.83
CA ILE A 159 -10.26 -3.84 -10.94
C ILE A 159 -10.80 -2.46 -10.61
N ALA A 160 -10.62 -1.48 -11.49
CA ALA A 160 -11.05 -0.11 -11.27
C ALA A 160 -11.78 0.46 -12.48
N TYR A 161 -12.66 1.42 -12.23
CA TYR A 161 -13.43 2.11 -13.25
C TYR A 161 -13.45 3.60 -12.93
N SER A 162 -13.06 4.43 -13.89
CA SER A 162 -13.15 5.88 -13.82
C SER A 162 -14.28 6.37 -14.71
N PHE A 163 -15.18 7.18 -14.15
CA PHE A 163 -16.29 7.75 -14.89
C PHE A 163 -15.79 8.87 -15.82
N SER A 164 -16.24 8.88 -17.07
CA SER A 164 -15.80 9.89 -18.04
C SER A 164 -16.45 11.26 -17.85
N ASP A 165 -17.61 11.29 -17.20
CA ASP A 165 -18.49 12.45 -17.05
C ASP A 165 -18.48 13.07 -15.65
N MET A 166 -17.74 12.48 -14.71
CA MET A 166 -17.58 13.00 -13.35
C MET A 166 -16.22 12.60 -12.77
N ASP A 167 -15.71 13.41 -11.84
CA ASP A 167 -14.47 13.12 -11.11
C ASP A 167 -14.73 12.08 -10.00
N LEU A 168 -15.04 10.86 -10.44
CA LEU A 168 -15.31 9.71 -9.59
C LEU A 168 -14.59 8.49 -10.17
N ALA A 169 -13.96 7.73 -9.28
CA ALA A 169 -13.42 6.42 -9.60
C ALA A 169 -13.86 5.40 -8.55
N LEU A 170 -14.14 4.19 -9.00
CA LEU A 170 -14.45 3.04 -8.16
C LEU A 170 -13.39 1.98 -8.34
N SER A 171 -13.06 1.26 -7.27
CA SER A 171 -12.18 0.10 -7.39
C SER A 171 -12.54 -1.01 -6.42
N TYR A 172 -12.35 -2.23 -6.88
CA TYR A 172 -12.35 -3.43 -6.07
C TYR A 172 -10.91 -3.93 -5.98
N ASN A 173 -10.48 -4.24 -4.76
CA ASN A 173 -9.15 -4.77 -4.49
C ASN A 173 -9.30 -6.10 -3.76
N ASN A 174 -8.67 -7.14 -4.32
CA ASN A 174 -8.60 -8.46 -3.73
C ASN A 174 -7.15 -8.74 -3.35
N VAL A 175 -6.93 -8.93 -2.05
CA VAL A 175 -5.61 -9.17 -1.46
C VAL A 175 -5.55 -10.62 -1.00
N ILE A 176 -4.54 -11.35 -1.47
CA ILE A 176 -4.27 -12.76 -1.17
C ILE A 176 -2.86 -12.89 -0.60
#